data_AF-A0AA39VVM6-F1
#
_entry.id   AF-A0AA39VVM6-F1
#
_cell.length_a   1.000
_cell.length_b   1.000
_cell.length_c   1.000
_cell.angle_alpha   90.00
_cell.angle_beta   90.00
_cell.angle_gamma   90.00
#
_symmetry.space_group_name_H-M   'P 1'
#
loop_
_entity.id
_entity.type
_entity.pdbx_description
1 polymer ?
#
loop_
_entity_poly.entity_id
_entity_poly.type
_entity_poly.pdbx_seq_one_letter_code
_entity_poly.pdbx_strand_id
1 'polypeptide(L)'
;MLSIVLHVLFVNQNTATATSNNDEVSLIRKSCNVTHYPDTCLSVLEADSRSKSATDLKSLTRISLDIICEQAIELKSLFIKAKENVTDPRLKSNVRVCIEAFDYCNYDMKTDGIPDFEKGNYFDANLDVGVCVVSASDCSDTGIKLFNREIAAFYNFSADVLPFINMLDS
;
A
#
# COMPACT_ATOMS: atom_id res chain seq x y z
N MET A 1 28.65 60.51 45.90
CA MET A 1 27.45 60.13 45.12
C MET A 1 27.76 60.32 43.64
N LEU A 2 28.14 59.25 42.93
CA LEU A 2 27.81 59.02 41.52
C LEU A 2 28.16 57.57 41.18
N SER A 3 27.13 56.84 40.77
CA SER A 3 27.13 55.42 40.39
C SER A 3 27.24 55.36 38.87
N ILE A 4 28.11 54.53 38.28
CA ILE A 4 27.94 54.07 36.89
C ILE A 4 28.34 52.60 36.82
N VAL A 5 27.35 51.80 36.43
CA VAL A 5 27.28 50.35 36.46
C VAL A 5 27.87 49.74 35.18
N LEU A 6 28.65 48.69 35.38
CA LEU A 6 29.20 47.75 34.42
C LEU A 6 28.11 47.20 33.46
N HIS A 7 28.25 47.35 32.14
CA HIS A 7 27.40 46.66 31.16
C HIS A 7 28.27 45.78 30.26
N VAL A 8 28.40 44.51 30.67
CA VAL A 8 28.87 43.43 29.82
C VAL A 8 27.69 43.01 28.94
N LEU A 9 27.77 43.27 27.64
CA LEU A 9 26.81 42.74 26.67
C LEU A 9 27.15 41.26 26.41
N PHE A 10 26.59 40.37 27.22
CA PHE A 10 26.48 38.96 26.85
C PHE A 10 25.38 38.82 25.80
N VAL A 11 25.77 38.60 24.55
CA VAL A 11 24.86 38.16 23.49
C VAL A 11 24.48 36.71 23.81
N ASN A 12 23.35 36.52 24.49
CA ASN A 12 22.68 35.23 24.53
C ASN A 12 22.05 35.00 23.15
N GLN A 13 22.72 34.24 22.31
CA GLN A 13 22.06 33.60 21.18
C GLN A 13 21.19 32.48 21.76
N ASN A 14 19.94 32.80 22.08
CA ASN A 14 18.92 31.78 22.23
C ASN A 14 18.72 31.15 20.86
N THR A 15 19.35 30.01 20.61
CA THR A 15 18.88 29.08 19.59
C THR A 15 17.48 28.65 20.03
N ALA A 16 16.46 29.27 19.43
CA ALA A 16 15.12 28.74 19.47
C ALA A 16 15.15 27.39 18.72
N THR A 17 15.36 26.30 19.47
CA THR A 17 14.90 24.99 19.03
C THR A 17 13.40 25.11 18.83
N ALA A 18 12.98 25.22 17.57
CA ALA A 18 11.60 24.98 17.18
C ALA A 18 11.33 23.50 17.45
N THR A 19 10.86 23.21 18.66
CA THR A 19 10.21 21.93 18.96
C THR A 19 8.89 21.95 18.19
N SER A 20 8.91 21.40 16.97
CA SER A 20 7.72 21.06 16.19
C SER A 20 7.00 19.92 16.90
N ASN A 21 6.27 20.23 17.97
CA ASN A 21 5.24 19.35 18.52
C ASN A 21 3.93 19.61 17.76
N ASN A 22 3.91 19.26 16.48
CA ASN A 22 2.65 19.08 15.77
C ASN A 22 2.44 17.57 15.70
N ASP A 23 1.62 17.04 16.61
CA ASP A 23 1.08 15.67 16.56
C ASP A 23 0.11 15.52 15.38
N GLU A 24 0.50 15.98 14.19
CA GLU A 24 -0.24 15.75 12.97
C GLU A 24 -0.03 14.29 12.59
N VAL A 25 -1.04 13.47 12.90
CA VAL A 25 -1.09 12.07 12.45
C VAL A 25 -1.02 12.09 10.92
N SER A 26 0.04 11.52 10.36
CA SER A 26 0.24 11.50 8.91
C SER A 26 -0.98 10.89 8.20
N LEU A 27 -1.25 11.36 6.97
CA LEU A 27 -2.35 10.85 6.15
C LEU A 27 -2.32 9.30 6.06
N ILE A 28 -1.15 8.72 5.82
CA ILE A 28 -0.94 7.26 5.80
C ILE A 28 -1.43 6.63 7.10
N ARG A 29 -1.00 7.14 8.25
CA ARG A 29 -1.35 6.59 9.56
C ARG A 29 -2.83 6.74 9.86
N LYS A 30 -3.43 7.88 9.51
CA LYS A 30 -4.87 8.11 9.64
C LYS A 30 -5.68 7.12 8.79
N SER A 31 -5.29 6.94 7.53
CA SER A 31 -5.99 6.04 6.60
C SER A 31 -5.84 4.57 7.00
N CYS A 32 -4.64 4.11 7.37
CA CYS A 32 -4.41 2.73 7.78
C CYS A 32 -5.06 2.36 9.12
N ASN A 33 -5.30 3.31 10.03
CA ASN A 33 -5.83 3.01 11.36
C ASN A 33 -7.27 2.48 11.35
N VAL A 34 -8.00 2.64 10.24
CA VAL A 34 -9.38 2.15 10.09
C VAL A 34 -9.48 0.89 9.23
N THR A 35 -8.36 0.33 8.80
CA THR A 35 -8.32 -0.87 7.95
C THR A 35 -8.26 -2.16 8.76
N HIS A 36 -8.37 -3.31 8.09
CA HIS A 36 -8.35 -4.60 8.76
C HIS A 36 -6.93 -5.07 9.11
N TYR A 37 -5.94 -4.67 8.32
CA TYR A 37 -4.53 -5.04 8.46
C TYR A 37 -3.61 -3.79 8.60
N PRO A 38 -3.83 -2.95 9.64
CA PRO A 38 -3.17 -1.65 9.76
C PRO A 38 -1.64 -1.72 9.67
N ASP A 39 -1.01 -2.74 10.24
CA ASP A 39 0.44 -2.92 10.18
C ASP A 39 0.94 -3.21 8.76
N THR A 40 0.21 -4.02 7.97
CA THR A 40 0.54 -4.26 6.56
C THR A 40 0.35 -2.99 5.76
N CYS A 41 -0.77 -2.29 5.95
CA CYS A 41 -1.04 -1.02 5.29
C CYS A 41 0.07 0.01 5.53
N LEU A 42 0.46 0.21 6.79
CA LEU A 42 1.55 1.10 7.17
C LEU A 42 2.86 0.67 6.53
N SER A 43 3.22 -0.61 6.64
CA SER A 43 4.49 -1.12 6.11
C SER A 43 4.60 -0.94 4.59
N VAL A 44 3.51 -1.16 3.86
CA VAL A 44 3.51 -1.03 2.39
C VAL A 44 3.57 0.44 1.98
N LEU A 45 2.71 1.30 2.55
CA LEU A 45 2.66 2.71 2.18
C LEU A 45 3.89 3.49 2.66
N GLU A 46 4.47 3.17 3.80
CA GLU A 46 5.71 3.81 4.28
C GLU A 46 6.95 3.34 3.50
N ALA A 47 6.90 2.20 2.81
CA ALA A 47 7.97 1.75 1.93
C ALA A 47 7.96 2.51 0.58
N ASP A 48 6.81 2.99 0.13
CA ASP A 48 6.66 3.71 -1.14
C ASP A 48 6.84 5.23 -0.98
N SER A 49 7.78 5.82 -1.71
CA SER A 49 8.03 7.27 -1.65
C SER A 49 6.90 8.13 -2.22
N ARG A 50 6.11 7.60 -3.16
CA ARG A 50 4.94 8.29 -3.74
C ARG A 50 3.88 8.49 -2.67
N SER A 51 3.62 7.47 -1.87
CA SER A 51 2.63 7.50 -0.77
C SER A 51 2.93 8.59 0.26
N LYS A 52 4.22 8.82 0.58
CA LYS A 52 4.66 9.89 1.48
C LYS A 52 4.40 11.30 0.94
N SER A 53 4.26 11.42 -0.38
CA SER A 53 3.99 12.68 -1.07
C SER A 53 2.51 12.90 -1.35
N ALA A 54 1.64 11.94 -1.00
CA ALA A 54 0.20 12.08 -1.18
C ALA A 54 -0.35 13.16 -0.25
N THR A 55 -1.13 14.09 -0.81
CA THR A 55 -1.69 15.24 -0.08
C THR A 55 -3.13 15.02 0.38
N ASP A 56 -3.80 14.01 -0.17
CA ASP A 56 -5.20 13.69 0.13
C ASP A 56 -5.48 12.20 -0.04
N LEU A 57 -6.63 11.75 0.45
CA LEU A 57 -7.01 10.34 0.37
C LEU A 57 -7.10 9.88 -1.10
N LYS A 58 -7.55 10.73 -2.03
CA LYS A 58 -7.72 10.33 -3.44
C LYS A 58 -6.38 9.98 -4.08
N SER A 59 -5.36 10.82 -3.90
CA SER A 59 -4.00 10.58 -4.38
C SER A 59 -3.36 9.37 -3.69
N LEU A 60 -3.55 9.20 -2.37
CA LEU A 60 -3.07 8.03 -1.65
C LEU A 60 -3.73 6.74 -2.16
N THR A 61 -5.04 6.74 -2.39
CA THR A 61 -5.76 5.59 -2.94
C THR A 61 -5.26 5.27 -4.33
N ARG A 62 -5.11 6.27 -5.22
CA ARG A 62 -4.56 6.04 -6.57
C ARG A 62 -3.19 5.38 -6.54
N ILE A 63 -2.30 5.84 -5.67
CA ILE A 63 -0.97 5.25 -5.47
C ILE A 63 -1.09 3.81 -4.93
N SER A 64 -2.03 3.56 -4.03
CA SER A 64 -2.30 2.23 -3.50
C SER A 64 -2.75 1.25 -4.60
N LEU A 65 -3.56 1.70 -5.57
CA LEU A 65 -3.94 0.90 -6.74
C LEU A 65 -2.73 0.56 -7.63
N ASP A 66 -1.80 1.52 -7.81
CA ASP A 66 -0.54 1.25 -8.54
C ASP A 66 0.30 0.19 -7.81
N ILE A 67 0.43 0.30 -6.49
CA ILE A 67 1.18 -0.66 -5.68
C ILE A 67 0.56 -2.06 -5.77
N ILE A 68 -0.77 -2.19 -5.75
CA ILE A 68 -1.46 -3.47 -5.97
C ILE A 68 -1.06 -4.05 -7.34
N CYS A 69 -1.13 -3.27 -8.41
CA CYS A 69 -0.73 -3.74 -9.74
C CYS A 69 0.73 -4.19 -9.78
N GLU A 70 1.64 -3.39 -9.21
CA GLU A 70 3.07 -3.68 -9.17
C GLU A 70 3.36 -4.98 -8.40
N GLN A 71 2.78 -5.14 -7.20
CA GLN A 71 2.93 -6.36 -6.41
C GLN A 71 2.35 -7.60 -7.11
N ALA A 72 1.21 -7.47 -7.79
CA ALA A 72 0.64 -8.57 -8.56
C ALA A 72 1.56 -8.99 -9.74
N ILE A 73 2.20 -8.03 -10.41
CA ILE A 73 3.20 -8.31 -11.47
C ILE A 73 4.43 -9.02 -10.89
N GLU A 74 4.90 -8.58 -9.73
CA GLU A 74 6.04 -9.20 -9.04
C GLU A 74 5.72 -10.63 -8.64
N LEU A 75 4.59 -10.88 -7.99
CA LEU A 75 4.13 -12.21 -7.60
C LEU A 75 3.96 -13.14 -8.80
N LYS A 76 3.31 -12.66 -9.87
CA LYS A 76 3.20 -13.42 -11.13
C LYS A 76 4.59 -13.80 -11.66
N SER A 77 5.54 -12.87 -11.65
CA SER A 77 6.91 -13.10 -12.11
C SER A 77 7.66 -14.12 -11.26
N LEU A 78 7.47 -14.10 -9.93
CA LEU A 78 8.01 -15.10 -9.01
C LEU A 78 7.46 -16.50 -9.33
N PHE A 79 6.16 -16.63 -9.57
CA PHE A 79 5.55 -17.90 -9.94
C PHE A 79 5.98 -18.41 -11.32
N ILE A 80 6.14 -17.53 -12.31
CA ILE A 80 6.69 -17.91 -13.62
C ILE A 80 8.09 -18.52 -13.45
N LYS A 81 8.97 -17.87 -12.69
CA LYS A 81 10.33 -18.39 -12.40
C LYS A 81 10.28 -19.71 -11.62
N ALA A 82 9.38 -19.83 -10.65
CA ALA A 82 9.22 -21.07 -9.89
C ALA A 82 8.80 -22.23 -10.81
N LYS A 83 7.87 -21.98 -11.74
CA LYS A 83 7.34 -22.98 -12.67
C LYS A 83 8.42 -23.65 -13.53
N GLU A 84 9.51 -22.95 -13.84
CA GLU A 84 10.64 -23.48 -14.62
C GLU A 84 11.36 -24.62 -13.91
N ASN A 85 11.33 -24.63 -12.58
CA ASN A 85 12.08 -25.56 -11.74
C ASN A 85 11.19 -26.62 -11.06
N VAL A 86 9.87 -26.49 -11.15
CA VAL A 86 8.92 -27.44 -10.57
C VAL A 86 8.76 -28.67 -11.46
N THR A 87 9.11 -29.83 -10.92
CA THR A 87 8.96 -31.14 -11.57
C THR A 87 7.68 -31.86 -11.15
N ASP A 88 7.22 -31.67 -9.91
CA ASP A 88 5.98 -32.28 -9.41
C ASP A 88 4.76 -31.75 -10.20
N PRO A 89 3.99 -32.62 -10.88
CA PRO A 89 2.88 -32.18 -11.73
C PRO A 89 1.79 -31.43 -10.98
N ARG A 90 1.50 -31.83 -9.73
CA ARG A 90 0.47 -31.18 -8.91
C ARG A 90 0.89 -29.77 -8.52
N LEU A 91 2.12 -29.61 -8.02
CA LEU A 91 2.70 -28.31 -7.71
C LEU A 91 2.77 -27.43 -8.96
N LYS A 92 3.11 -28.00 -10.13
CA LYS A 92 3.14 -27.26 -11.40
C LYS A 92 1.77 -26.73 -11.81
N SER A 93 0.71 -27.50 -11.54
CA SER A 93 -0.68 -27.06 -11.72
C SER A 93 -1.03 -25.93 -10.75
N ASN A 94 -0.71 -26.08 -9.48
CA ASN A 94 -0.97 -25.05 -8.46
C ASN A 94 -0.24 -23.73 -8.76
N VAL A 95 1.03 -23.79 -9.19
CA VAL A 95 1.78 -22.62 -9.64
C VAL A 95 1.10 -21.94 -10.84
N ARG A 96 0.53 -22.71 -11.77
CA ARG A 96 -0.19 -22.14 -12.92
C ARG A 96 -1.42 -21.36 -12.46
N VAL A 97 -2.21 -21.90 -11.53
CA VAL A 97 -3.38 -21.20 -10.97
C VAL A 97 -2.97 -19.86 -10.37
N CYS A 98 -1.88 -19.81 -9.61
CA CYS A 98 -1.36 -18.54 -9.08
C CYS A 98 -0.95 -17.55 -10.17
N ILE A 99 -0.29 -18.01 -11.24
CA ILE A 99 0.08 -17.15 -12.38
C ILE A 99 -1.17 -16.55 -13.03
N GLU A 100 -2.20 -17.36 -13.26
CA GLU A 100 -3.46 -16.94 -13.88
C GLU A 100 -4.22 -15.96 -12.97
N ALA A 101 -4.30 -16.24 -11.67
CA ALA A 101 -4.94 -15.35 -10.70
C ALA A 101 -4.32 -13.94 -10.69
N PHE A 102 -2.99 -13.83 -10.59
CA PHE A 102 -2.34 -12.51 -10.62
C PHE A 102 -2.35 -11.85 -12.01
N ASP A 103 -2.58 -12.61 -13.07
CA ASP A 103 -2.82 -12.05 -14.41
C ASP A 103 -4.22 -11.43 -14.50
N TYR A 104 -5.25 -12.10 -13.96
CA TYR A 104 -6.61 -11.58 -13.89
C TYR A 104 -6.69 -10.28 -13.09
N CYS A 105 -6.16 -10.26 -11.86
CA CYS A 105 -6.07 -9.03 -11.06
C CYS A 105 -5.41 -7.89 -11.83
N ASN A 106 -4.29 -8.15 -12.52
CA ASN A 106 -3.61 -7.11 -13.30
C ASN A 106 -4.40 -6.63 -14.51
N TYR A 107 -5.10 -7.54 -15.18
CA TYR A 107 -5.91 -7.22 -16.35
C TYR A 107 -7.06 -6.31 -15.92
N ASP A 108 -7.90 -6.76 -14.99
CA ASP A 108 -9.09 -6.05 -14.52
C ASP A 108 -8.74 -4.67 -13.94
N MET A 109 -7.69 -4.58 -13.11
CA MET A 109 -7.23 -3.30 -12.56
C MET A 109 -6.79 -2.29 -13.63
N LYS A 110 -6.20 -2.75 -14.74
CA LYS A 110 -5.70 -1.87 -15.80
C LYS A 110 -6.78 -1.52 -16.81
N THR A 111 -7.68 -2.44 -17.11
CA THR A 111 -8.74 -2.22 -18.09
C THR A 111 -9.87 -1.38 -17.52
N ASP A 112 -10.22 -1.62 -16.25
CA ASP A 112 -11.45 -1.11 -15.66
C ASP A 112 -11.17 -0.42 -14.32
N GLY A 113 -10.52 -1.09 -13.36
CA GLY A 113 -10.41 -0.59 -11.98
C GLY A 113 -9.76 0.80 -11.82
N ILE A 114 -8.58 1.01 -12.39
CA ILE A 114 -7.90 2.32 -12.40
C ILE A 114 -8.70 3.34 -13.25
N PRO A 115 -9.09 3.05 -14.50
CA PRO A 115 -9.92 3.95 -15.29
C PRO A 115 -11.22 4.40 -14.60
N ASP A 116 -11.88 3.51 -13.87
CA ASP A 116 -13.12 3.80 -13.15
C ASP A 116 -12.84 4.63 -11.89
N PHE A 117 -11.77 4.34 -11.17
CA PHE A 117 -11.30 5.20 -10.09
C PHE A 117 -11.03 6.63 -10.56
N GLU A 118 -10.38 6.79 -11.72
CA GLU A 118 -10.03 8.09 -12.28
C GLU A 118 -11.27 8.90 -12.70
N LYS A 119 -12.32 8.21 -13.19
CA LYS A 119 -13.62 8.81 -13.51
C LYS A 119 -14.48 9.12 -12.27
N GLY A 120 -14.10 8.61 -11.10
CA GLY A 120 -14.90 8.71 -9.87
C GLY A 120 -15.97 7.63 -9.73
N ASN A 121 -15.92 6.57 -10.54
CA ASN A 121 -16.76 5.38 -10.42
C ASN A 121 -16.19 4.47 -9.32
N TYR A 122 -16.22 4.93 -8.08
CA TYR A 122 -15.55 4.25 -6.96
C TYR A 122 -16.14 2.88 -6.63
N PHE A 123 -17.44 2.67 -6.86
CA PHE A 123 -18.06 1.36 -6.68
C PHE A 123 -17.43 0.31 -7.60
N ASP A 124 -17.33 0.59 -8.90
CA ASP A 124 -16.76 -0.34 -9.88
C ASP A 124 -15.27 -0.58 -9.61
N ALA A 125 -14.50 0.49 -9.34
CA ALA A 125 -13.11 0.37 -8.93
C ALA A 125 -12.91 -0.49 -7.66
N ASN A 126 -13.86 -0.44 -6.71
CA ASN A 126 -13.82 -1.27 -5.52
C ASN A 126 -14.00 -2.76 -5.86
N LEU A 127 -14.88 -3.08 -6.82
CA LEU A 127 -15.09 -4.45 -7.30
C LEU A 127 -13.80 -5.02 -7.92
N ASP A 128 -13.09 -4.23 -8.72
CA ASP A 128 -11.84 -4.67 -9.37
C ASP A 128 -10.70 -4.88 -8.36
N VAL A 129 -10.60 -4.05 -7.31
CA VAL A 129 -9.69 -4.34 -6.18
C VAL A 129 -10.11 -5.63 -5.47
N GLY A 130 -11.42 -5.89 -5.37
CA GLY A 130 -11.96 -7.14 -4.86
C GLY A 130 -11.50 -8.37 -5.64
N VAL A 131 -11.35 -8.26 -6.97
CA VAL A 131 -10.78 -9.34 -7.80
C VAL A 131 -9.34 -9.64 -7.39
N CYS A 132 -8.54 -8.63 -7.05
CA CYS A 132 -7.18 -8.84 -6.55
C CYS A 132 -7.15 -9.56 -5.20
N VAL A 133 -8.07 -9.24 -4.29
CA VAL A 133 -8.23 -9.97 -3.02
C VAL A 133 -8.57 -11.43 -3.26
N VAL A 134 -9.55 -11.71 -4.15
CA VAL A 134 -9.94 -13.08 -4.53
C VAL A 134 -8.77 -13.82 -5.19
N SER A 135 -8.04 -13.17 -6.08
CA SER A 135 -6.89 -13.75 -6.78
C SER A 135 -5.81 -14.25 -5.81
N ALA A 136 -5.55 -13.49 -4.75
CA ALA A 136 -4.62 -13.89 -3.69
C ALA A 136 -5.16 -15.09 -2.89
N SER A 137 -6.46 -15.09 -2.59
CA SER A 137 -7.14 -16.21 -1.91
C SER A 137 -7.08 -17.48 -2.75
N ASP A 138 -7.45 -17.40 -4.03
CA ASP A 138 -7.45 -18.54 -4.95
C ASP A 138 -6.06 -19.17 -5.06
N CYS A 139 -5.00 -18.36 -5.15
CA CYS A 139 -3.64 -18.86 -5.13
C CYS A 139 -3.29 -19.56 -3.81
N SER A 140 -3.66 -18.97 -2.67
CA SER A 140 -3.46 -19.56 -1.34
C SER A 140 -4.21 -20.90 -1.18
N ASP A 141 -5.46 -20.98 -1.67
CA ASP A 141 -6.34 -22.13 -1.56
C ASP A 141 -5.86 -23.34 -2.37
N THR A 142 -4.93 -23.15 -3.31
CA THR A 142 -4.22 -24.27 -3.94
C THR A 142 -3.39 -25.12 -2.96
N GLY A 143 -3.10 -24.58 -1.77
CA GLY A 143 -2.24 -25.20 -0.76
C GLY A 143 -0.75 -25.12 -1.08
N ILE A 144 -0.36 -24.25 -2.02
CA ILE A 144 1.04 -23.96 -2.31
C ILE A 144 1.71 -23.30 -1.10
N LYS A 145 3.01 -23.58 -0.89
CA LYS A 145 3.82 -22.96 0.17
C LYS A 145 4.79 -21.90 -0.35
N LEU A 146 4.86 -21.75 -1.67
CA LEU A 146 5.74 -20.79 -2.33
C LEU A 146 5.17 -19.40 -2.16
N PHE A 147 6.01 -18.48 -1.71
CA PHE A 147 5.70 -17.06 -1.59
C PHE A 147 4.51 -16.74 -0.66
N ASN A 148 4.23 -17.60 0.33
CA ASN A 148 3.07 -17.41 1.22
C ASN A 148 3.08 -16.08 1.96
N ARG A 149 4.27 -15.57 2.30
CA ARG A 149 4.39 -14.27 2.98
C ARG A 149 4.02 -13.13 2.04
N GLU A 150 4.48 -13.20 0.81
CA GLU A 150 4.24 -12.22 -0.24
C GLU A 150 2.76 -12.23 -0.66
N ILE A 151 2.16 -13.41 -0.83
CA ILE A 151 0.71 -13.56 -1.08
C ILE A 151 -0.11 -12.96 0.07
N ALA A 152 0.25 -13.27 1.32
CA ALA A 152 -0.46 -12.75 2.49
C ALA A 152 -0.34 -11.22 2.60
N ALA A 153 0.85 -10.66 2.34
CA ALA A 153 1.05 -9.22 2.33
C ALA A 153 0.21 -8.55 1.23
N PHE A 154 0.17 -9.13 0.03
CA PHE A 154 -0.63 -8.65 -1.09
C PHE A 154 -2.15 -8.72 -0.80
N TYR A 155 -2.62 -9.84 -0.25
CA TYR A 155 -4.01 -10.01 0.18
C TYR A 155 -4.40 -8.93 1.20
N ASN A 156 -3.60 -8.81 2.27
CA ASN A 156 -3.86 -7.87 3.36
C ASN A 156 -3.90 -6.43 2.85
N PHE A 157 -2.92 -6.05 2.03
CA PHE A 157 -2.85 -4.70 1.49
C PHE A 157 -4.02 -4.41 0.54
N SER A 158 -4.33 -5.33 -0.38
CA SER A 158 -5.46 -5.16 -1.31
C SER A 158 -6.80 -5.04 -0.57
N ALA A 159 -6.99 -5.85 0.48
CA ALA A 159 -8.18 -5.78 1.32
C ALA A 159 -8.29 -4.44 2.06
N ASP A 160 -7.16 -3.88 2.51
CA ASP A 160 -7.10 -2.58 3.20
C ASP A 160 -7.32 -1.37 2.28
N VAL A 161 -7.12 -1.53 0.97
CA VAL A 161 -7.42 -0.50 -0.03
C VAL A 161 -8.93 -0.40 -0.31
N LEU A 162 -9.71 -1.46 -0.10
CA LEU A 162 -11.18 -1.40 -0.25
C LEU A 162 -11.83 -0.31 0.64
N PRO A 163 -11.51 -0.22 1.95
CA PRO A 163 -11.92 0.91 2.79
C PRO A 163 -11.49 2.29 2.26
N PHE A 164 -10.31 2.40 1.63
CA PHE A 164 -9.85 3.68 1.09
C PHE A 164 -10.76 4.21 0.00
N ILE A 165 -11.20 3.33 -0.89
CA ILE A 165 -12.15 3.65 -1.96
C ILE A 165 -13.52 4.01 -1.36
N ASN A 166 -14.01 3.23 -0.39
CA ASN A 166 -15.30 3.48 0.26
C ASN A 166 -15.34 4.85 0.97
N MET A 167 -14.23 5.28 1.54
CA MET A 167 -14.09 6.60 2.18
C MET A 167 -14.08 7.79 1.18
N LEU A 168 -13.95 7.53 -0.13
CA LEU A 168 -14.02 8.57 -1.16
C LEU A 168 -15.43 8.78 -1.72
N ASP A 169 -16.31 7.80 -1.52
CA ASP A 169 -17.72 7.83 -1.93
C ASP A 169 -18.65 8.43 -0.85
N SER A 170 -18.09 8.81 0.30
CA SER A 170 -18.82 9.32 1.49
C SER A 170 -18.97 10.84 1.53
#